data_AF-A0A1D3UNF2-F1
#
_entry.id   AF-A0A1D3UNF2-F1
#
_cell.length_a   1.000
_cell.length_b   1.000
_cell.length_c   1.000
_cell.angle_alpha   90.00
_cell.angle_beta   90.00
_cell.angle_gamma   90.00
#
_symmetry.space_group_name_H-M   'P 1'
#
loop_
_entity.id
_entity.type
_entity.pdbx_description
1 polymer ?
#
loop_
_entity_poly.entity_id
_entity_poly.type
_entity_poly.pdbx_seq_one_letter_code
_entity_poly.pdbx_strand_id
1 'polypeptide(L)'
;MKEDWDYKKNPIGKNPILENYIRHTFVKVYEEGKVLEQHGYAIFNTGLVTDYQEEIYGLFQKNRRPGTIQWFFIGWRKASDRELMKFSCLPDNANYFENSSDLIYDTRLELRPNVNHIIDDNIARFPTALQTMDKYQLGILLEGTIKDAIRRIRRNYKTAVPQYYDGRLQFSYLYA
;
A
#
# COMPACT_ATOMS: atom_id res chain seq x y z
N MET A 1 -2.07 -20.09 -0.07
CA MET A 1 -2.21 -19.57 1.31
C MET A 1 -3.37 -18.60 1.27
N LYS A 2 -4.34 -18.71 2.19
CA LYS A 2 -5.50 -17.81 2.19
C LYS A 2 -5.07 -16.45 2.76
N GLU A 3 -5.19 -15.39 1.98
CA GLU A 3 -4.84 -14.04 2.42
C GLU A 3 -5.89 -13.51 3.40
N ASP A 4 -5.41 -12.81 4.43
CA ASP A 4 -6.25 -12.17 5.43
C ASP A 4 -6.31 -10.66 5.16
N TRP A 5 -7.51 -10.20 4.77
CA TRP A 5 -7.78 -8.83 4.34
C TRP A 5 -8.55 -8.02 5.40
N ASP A 6 -8.54 -8.47 6.65
CA ASP A 6 -9.15 -7.79 7.79
C ASP A 6 -8.09 -7.27 8.78
N TYR A 7 -8.51 -6.39 9.69
CA TYR A 7 -7.61 -5.86 10.70
C TYR A 7 -7.25 -6.93 11.75
N LYS A 8 -5.95 -7.15 11.97
CA LYS A 8 -5.46 -8.13 12.95
C LYS A 8 -5.88 -7.87 14.40
N LYS A 9 -6.05 -6.59 14.80
CA LYS A 9 -6.35 -6.22 16.18
C LYS A 9 -7.85 -6.15 16.47
N ASN A 10 -8.66 -5.74 15.50
CA ASN A 10 -10.10 -5.54 15.62
C ASN A 10 -10.77 -5.94 14.30
N PRO A 11 -11.02 -7.23 14.05
CA PRO A 11 -11.63 -7.67 12.81
C PRO A 11 -13.07 -7.16 12.72
N ILE A 12 -13.42 -6.56 11.59
CA ILE A 12 -14.76 -5.96 11.37
C ILE A 12 -15.59 -6.83 10.43
N GLY A 13 -14.94 -7.79 9.75
CA GLY A 13 -15.48 -8.47 8.59
C GLY A 13 -15.55 -7.53 7.38
N LYS A 14 -15.81 -8.10 6.20
CA LYS A 14 -15.97 -7.39 4.91
C LYS A 14 -14.68 -6.89 4.24
N ASN A 15 -13.51 -7.39 4.64
CA ASN A 15 -12.22 -7.11 4.00
C ASN A 15 -11.89 -5.61 3.86
N PRO A 16 -11.91 -4.83 4.96
CA PRO A 16 -11.68 -3.37 4.91
C PRO A 16 -10.30 -2.99 4.34
N ILE A 17 -9.29 -3.85 4.51
CA ILE A 17 -7.95 -3.62 3.94
C ILE A 17 -8.01 -3.68 2.41
N LEU A 18 -8.73 -4.67 1.87
CA LEU A 18 -8.90 -4.82 0.43
C LEU A 18 -9.68 -3.65 -0.16
N GLU A 19 -10.74 -3.18 0.53
CA GLU A 19 -11.50 -2.01 0.08
C GLU A 19 -10.62 -0.76 0.00
N ASN A 20 -9.85 -0.49 1.06
CA ASN A 20 -8.93 0.65 1.09
C ASN A 20 -7.85 0.53 0.01
N TYR A 21 -7.27 -0.65 -0.16
CA TYR A 21 -6.31 -0.93 -1.23
C TYR A 21 -6.87 -0.57 -2.60
N ILE A 22 -8.05 -1.09 -2.95
CA ILE A 22 -8.69 -0.82 -4.24
C ILE A 22 -8.95 0.68 -4.45
N ARG A 23 -9.44 1.39 -3.41
CA ARG A 23 -9.68 2.84 -3.48
C ARG A 23 -8.39 3.61 -3.76
N HIS A 24 -7.32 3.31 -3.04
CA HIS A 24 -6.03 3.98 -3.23
C HIS A 24 -5.39 3.62 -4.57
N THR A 25 -5.46 2.36 -5.00
CA THR A 25 -5.00 1.94 -6.33
C THR A 25 -5.75 2.68 -7.42
N PHE A 26 -7.08 2.81 -7.33
CA PHE A 26 -7.87 3.53 -8.31
C PHE A 26 -7.46 5.01 -8.41
N VAL A 27 -7.30 5.70 -7.27
CA VAL A 27 -6.82 7.09 -7.25
C VAL A 27 -5.47 7.20 -7.95
N LYS A 28 -4.53 6.30 -7.63
CA LYS A 28 -3.18 6.30 -8.18
C LYS A 28 -3.14 6.07 -9.69
N VAL A 29 -3.83 5.04 -10.20
CA VAL A 29 -3.89 4.78 -11.65
C VAL A 29 -4.63 5.88 -12.41
N TYR A 30 -5.60 6.55 -11.77
CA TYR A 30 -6.29 7.69 -12.36
C TYR A 30 -5.35 8.89 -12.50
N GLU A 31 -4.58 9.21 -11.45
CA GLU A 31 -3.54 10.25 -11.48
C GLU A 31 -2.44 9.96 -12.53
N GLU A 32 -2.10 8.68 -12.72
CA GLU A 32 -1.12 8.25 -13.73
C GLU A 32 -1.68 8.19 -15.16
N GLY A 33 -2.97 8.49 -15.37
CA GLY A 33 -3.61 8.41 -16.68
C GLY A 33 -3.75 6.99 -17.23
N LYS A 34 -3.75 5.98 -16.34
CA LYS A 34 -3.83 4.55 -16.67
C LYS A 34 -5.25 3.97 -16.63
N VAL A 35 -6.26 4.81 -16.47
CA VAL A 35 -7.65 4.40 -16.67
C VAL A 35 -7.97 4.50 -18.15
N LEU A 36 -8.25 3.35 -18.78
CA LEU A 36 -8.55 3.29 -20.21
C LEU A 36 -10.06 3.39 -20.43
N GLU A 37 -10.49 4.33 -21.24
CA GLU A 37 -11.89 4.47 -21.68
C GLU A 37 -12.03 4.11 -23.15
N GLN A 38 -12.84 3.09 -23.48
CA GLN A 38 -13.05 2.65 -24.86
C GLN A 38 -14.45 2.07 -25.06
N HIS A 39 -15.08 2.35 -26.20
CA HIS A 39 -16.37 1.76 -26.58
C HIS A 39 -17.50 1.92 -25.54
N GLY A 40 -17.48 3.00 -24.74
CA GLY A 40 -18.45 3.22 -23.66
C GLY A 40 -18.19 2.41 -22.39
N TYR A 41 -17.00 1.86 -22.25
CA TYR A 41 -16.50 1.19 -21.06
C TYR A 41 -15.27 1.92 -20.52
N ALA A 42 -15.01 1.77 -19.23
CA ALA A 42 -13.76 2.18 -18.60
C ALA A 42 -13.17 1.00 -17.82
N ILE A 43 -11.84 0.88 -17.83
CA ILE A 43 -11.13 -0.22 -17.19
C ILE A 43 -9.88 0.31 -16.49
N PHE A 44 -9.55 -0.28 -15.35
CA PHE A 44 -8.25 -0.10 -14.68
C PHE A 44 -7.73 -1.42 -14.14
N ASN A 45 -6.41 -1.55 -14.04
CA ASN A 45 -5.74 -2.71 -13.46
C ASN A 45 -5.65 -2.54 -11.92
N THR A 46 -6.09 -3.56 -11.18
CA THR A 46 -6.12 -3.51 -9.71
C THR A 46 -4.76 -3.79 -9.07
N GLY A 47 -3.79 -4.32 -9.81
CA GLY A 47 -2.54 -4.84 -9.27
C GLY A 47 -2.70 -6.18 -8.52
N LEU A 48 -3.92 -6.71 -8.40
CA LEU A 48 -4.20 -8.02 -7.81
C LEU A 48 -4.21 -9.10 -8.90
N VAL A 49 -3.97 -10.34 -8.46
CA VAL A 49 -3.94 -11.51 -9.33
C VAL A 49 -4.78 -12.64 -8.77
N THR A 50 -5.20 -13.56 -9.64
CA THR A 50 -5.81 -14.83 -9.24
C THR A 50 -4.76 -15.82 -8.72
N ASP A 51 -5.20 -16.96 -8.21
CA ASP A 51 -4.33 -18.07 -7.79
C ASP A 51 -3.35 -18.52 -8.91
N TYR A 52 -3.73 -18.33 -10.17
CA TYR A 52 -2.91 -18.65 -11.34
C TYR A 52 -2.09 -17.46 -11.87
N GLN A 53 -1.90 -16.42 -11.06
CA GLN A 53 -1.16 -15.19 -11.42
C GLN A 53 -1.76 -14.42 -12.60
N GLU A 54 -3.06 -14.60 -12.86
CA GLU A 54 -3.77 -13.82 -13.86
C GLU A 54 -4.25 -12.50 -13.26
N GLU A 55 -3.94 -11.37 -13.90
CA GLU A 55 -4.30 -10.04 -13.41
C GLU A 55 -5.82 -9.81 -13.34
N ILE A 56 -6.22 -9.02 -12.34
CA ILE A 56 -7.59 -8.63 -12.07
C ILE A 56 -7.79 -7.14 -12.38
N TYR A 57 -8.87 -6.84 -13.09
CA TYR A 57 -9.26 -5.52 -13.57
C TYR A 57 -10.62 -5.12 -13.01
N GLY A 58 -10.79 -3.82 -12.75
CA GLY A 58 -12.10 -3.23 -12.47
C GLY A 58 -12.74 -2.72 -13.75
N LEU A 59 -13.95 -3.22 -14.07
CA LEU A 59 -14.68 -2.83 -15.28
C LEU A 59 -15.88 -1.93 -14.96
N PHE A 60 -16.03 -0.85 -15.72
CA PHE A 60 -17.12 0.11 -15.64
C PHE A 60 -17.77 0.30 -16.99
N GLN A 61 -19.04 0.66 -16.99
CA GLN A 61 -19.75 1.05 -18.21
C GLN A 61 -20.35 2.43 -18.04
N LYS A 62 -20.41 3.16 -19.15
CA LYS A 62 -21.02 4.48 -19.21
C LYS A 62 -22.52 4.35 -18.98
N ASN A 63 -23.03 5.15 -18.06
CA ASN A 63 -24.44 5.20 -17.76
C ASN A 63 -25.22 5.75 -18.97
N ARG A 64 -26.36 5.12 -19.28
CA ARG A 64 -27.22 5.51 -20.41
C ARG A 64 -28.15 6.67 -20.06
N ARG A 65 -28.30 6.97 -18.76
CA ARG A 65 -29.19 8.02 -18.27
C ARG A 65 -28.44 9.35 -18.12
N PRO A 66 -28.84 10.43 -18.82
CA PRO A 66 -28.27 11.75 -18.62
C PRO A 66 -28.64 12.30 -17.22
N GLY A 67 -27.70 12.99 -16.56
CA GLY A 67 -27.89 13.61 -15.24
C GLY A 67 -27.50 12.77 -14.01
N THR A 68 -26.92 11.58 -14.21
CA THR A 68 -26.42 10.70 -13.13
C THR A 68 -24.90 10.52 -13.19
N ILE A 69 -24.31 9.85 -12.20
CA ILE A 69 -22.90 9.43 -12.20
C ILE A 69 -22.59 8.74 -13.55
N GLN A 70 -21.56 9.25 -14.23
CA GLN A 70 -21.21 8.87 -15.60
C GLN A 70 -20.85 7.39 -15.72
N TRP A 71 -20.13 6.85 -14.75
CA TRP A 71 -19.61 5.49 -14.76
C TRP A 71 -20.31 4.65 -13.70
N PHE A 72 -20.72 3.43 -14.06
CA PHE A 72 -21.20 2.45 -13.10
C PHE A 72 -20.29 1.22 -13.12
N PHE A 73 -19.99 0.72 -11.92
CA PHE A 73 -19.15 -0.47 -11.76
C PHE A 73 -19.91 -1.72 -12.17
N ILE A 74 -19.34 -2.50 -13.09
CA ILE A 74 -19.93 -3.76 -13.59
C ILE A 74 -19.41 -4.94 -12.78
N GLY A 75 -18.11 -4.95 -12.47
CA GLY A 75 -17.49 -6.03 -11.73
C GLY A 75 -15.99 -6.17 -11.95
N TRP A 76 -15.43 -7.14 -11.22
CA TRP A 76 -14.04 -7.56 -11.35
C TRP A 76 -13.90 -8.59 -12.48
N ARG A 77 -12.87 -8.46 -13.31
CA ARG A 77 -12.62 -9.32 -14.48
C ARG A 77 -11.16 -9.71 -14.53
N LYS A 78 -10.89 -10.96 -14.87
CA LYS A 78 -9.54 -11.45 -15.13
C LYS A 78 -9.11 -11.08 -16.56
N ALA A 79 -7.81 -10.99 -16.83
CA ALA A 79 -7.27 -10.57 -18.13
C ALA A 79 -7.89 -11.30 -19.34
N SER A 80 -8.15 -12.61 -19.23
CA SER A 80 -8.73 -13.46 -20.29
C SER A 80 -10.26 -13.39 -20.40
N ASP A 81 -10.93 -12.55 -19.61
CA ASP A 81 -12.38 -12.42 -19.68
C ASP A 81 -12.82 -11.83 -21.03
N ARG A 82 -13.86 -12.41 -21.63
CA ARG A 82 -14.40 -12.00 -22.93
C ARG A 82 -14.86 -10.54 -22.94
N GLU A 83 -15.29 -10.00 -21.80
CA GLU A 83 -15.66 -8.59 -21.71
C GLU A 83 -14.47 -7.65 -21.91
N LEU A 84 -13.25 -8.11 -21.58
CA LEU A 84 -12.03 -7.33 -21.74
C LEU A 84 -11.47 -7.37 -23.16
N MET A 85 -11.88 -8.33 -23.99
CA MET A 85 -11.54 -8.36 -25.43
C MET A 85 -12.12 -7.19 -26.23
N LYS A 86 -13.00 -6.38 -25.62
CA LYS A 86 -13.53 -5.13 -26.19
C LYS A 86 -12.49 -4.00 -26.22
N PHE A 87 -11.39 -4.15 -25.48
CA PHE A 87 -10.31 -3.18 -25.43
C PHE A 87 -9.19 -3.58 -26.37
N SER A 88 -8.58 -2.60 -27.04
CA SER A 88 -7.43 -2.86 -27.93
C SER A 88 -6.17 -3.25 -27.17
N CYS A 89 -6.03 -2.79 -25.93
CA CYS A 89 -5.00 -3.15 -24.98
C CYS A 89 -5.57 -3.08 -23.56
N LEU A 90 -4.96 -3.79 -22.61
CA LEU A 90 -5.30 -3.67 -21.19
C LEU A 90 -4.39 -2.60 -20.54
N PRO A 91 -4.91 -1.82 -19.59
CA PRO A 91 -4.12 -0.81 -18.91
C PRO A 91 -3.08 -1.44 -17.97
N ASP A 92 -1.95 -0.76 -17.81
CA ASP A 92 -0.94 -1.15 -16.82
C ASP A 92 -1.41 -0.92 -15.39
N ASN A 93 -0.76 -1.58 -14.43
CA ASN A 93 -0.98 -1.37 -13.00
C ASN A 93 -0.38 -0.02 -12.51
N ALA A 94 -0.75 0.36 -11.28
CA ALA A 94 -0.22 1.55 -10.62
C ALA A 94 1.31 1.46 -10.47
N ASN A 95 2.00 2.58 -10.73
CA ASN A 95 3.43 2.67 -10.49
C ASN A 95 3.72 3.29 -9.11
N TYR A 96 4.00 2.43 -8.13
CA TYR A 96 4.34 2.87 -6.78
C TYR A 96 5.80 3.31 -6.64
N PHE A 97 6.66 3.08 -7.64
CA PHE A 97 8.10 3.32 -7.57
C PHE A 97 8.63 3.93 -8.87
N GLU A 98 9.28 5.10 -8.80
CA GLU A 98 9.93 5.67 -10.00
C GLU A 98 11.28 4.99 -10.26
N ASN A 99 11.99 4.59 -9.21
CA ASN A 99 13.22 3.82 -9.31
C ASN A 99 13.17 2.59 -8.39
N SER A 100 13.73 1.47 -8.85
CA SER A 100 13.95 0.28 -8.00
C SER A 100 14.82 0.57 -6.76
N SER A 101 15.57 1.67 -6.79
CA SER A 101 16.34 2.18 -5.67
C SER A 101 15.48 2.80 -4.57
N ASP A 102 14.25 3.25 -4.87
CA ASP A 102 13.32 3.83 -3.89
C ASP A 102 12.71 2.75 -2.97
N LEU A 103 12.88 1.47 -3.32
CA LEU A 103 12.56 0.32 -2.48
C LEU A 103 13.69 -0.02 -1.50
N ILE A 104 14.86 0.56 -1.70
CA ILE A 104 16.08 0.26 -0.95
C ILE A 104 16.35 1.44 -0.04
N TYR A 105 16.27 1.22 1.27
CA TYR A 105 16.73 2.21 2.24
C TYR A 105 18.20 2.57 1.97
N ASP A 106 18.48 3.83 1.60
CA ASP A 106 19.84 4.27 1.32
C ASP A 106 20.65 4.35 2.62
N THR A 107 21.46 3.31 2.86
CA THR A 107 22.29 3.18 4.06
C THR A 107 23.42 4.20 4.16
N ARG A 108 23.67 4.98 3.09
CA ARG A 108 24.65 6.09 3.07
C ARG A 108 24.12 7.35 3.74
N LEU A 109 22.79 7.50 3.84
CA LEU A 109 22.15 8.58 4.57
C LEU A 109 22.18 8.28 6.08
N GLU A 110 22.71 9.22 6.86
CA GLU A 110 22.78 9.09 8.31
C GLU A 110 21.40 9.35 8.92
N LEU A 111 20.80 8.32 9.52
CA LEU A 111 19.58 8.50 10.31
C LEU A 111 19.94 9.13 11.65
N ARG A 112 19.45 10.35 11.89
CA ARG A 112 19.58 11.06 13.17
C ARG A 112 18.22 11.08 13.88
N PRO A 113 17.82 10.01 14.60
CA PRO A 113 16.54 9.98 15.28
C PRO A 113 16.54 10.95 16.47
N ASN A 114 15.53 11.80 16.55
CA ASN A 114 15.30 12.65 17.72
C ASN A 114 14.51 11.88 18.78
N VAL A 115 15.22 10.97 19.47
CA VAL A 115 14.64 10.00 20.42
C VAL A 115 13.83 10.67 21.53
N ASN A 116 14.28 11.81 22.06
CA ASN A 116 13.59 12.53 23.13
C ASN A 116 12.21 13.02 22.67
N HIS A 117 12.14 13.66 21.50
CA HIS A 117 10.85 14.10 20.94
C HIS A 117 9.94 12.93 20.58
N ILE A 118 10.47 11.82 20.07
CA ILE A 118 9.67 10.62 19.77
C ILE A 118 8.98 10.11 21.05
N ILE A 119 9.69 10.08 22.17
CA ILE A 119 9.15 9.64 23.45
C ILE A 119 8.14 10.66 23.99
N ASP A 120 8.50 11.94 24.03
CA ASP A 120 7.65 12.99 24.62
C ASP A 120 6.34 13.18 23.86
N ASP A 121 6.36 13.13 22.53
CA ASP A 121 5.18 13.36 21.69
C ASP A 121 4.27 12.12 21.55
N ASN A 122 4.81 10.92 21.74
CA ASN A 122 4.11 9.67 21.38
C ASN A 122 4.11 8.57 22.46
N ILE A 123 4.45 8.87 23.72
CA ILE A 123 4.51 7.86 24.80
C ILE A 123 3.22 7.00 24.88
N ALA A 124 2.05 7.61 24.65
CA ALA A 124 0.76 6.92 24.67
C ALA A 124 0.60 5.83 23.60
N ARG A 125 1.41 5.85 22.53
CA ARG A 125 1.41 4.85 21.45
C ARG A 125 2.34 3.66 21.73
N PHE A 126 3.18 3.73 22.75
CA PHE A 126 4.05 2.62 23.14
C PHE A 126 3.25 1.51 23.82
N PRO A 127 3.72 0.25 23.82
CA PRO A 127 3.16 -0.82 24.65
C PRO A 127 3.07 -0.42 26.12
N THR A 128 1.99 -0.82 26.83
CA THR A 128 1.70 -0.40 28.22
C THR A 128 2.88 -0.60 29.18
N ALA A 129 3.63 -1.70 29.02
CA ALA A 129 4.81 -2.00 29.83
C ALA A 129 5.98 -1.02 29.65
N LEU A 130 6.04 -0.32 28.51
CA LEU A 130 7.06 0.68 28.20
C LEU A 130 6.59 2.10 28.54
N GLN A 131 5.29 2.33 28.66
CA GLN A 131 4.75 3.65 29.04
C GLN A 131 5.11 4.04 30.47
N THR A 132 5.27 3.06 31.35
CA THR A 132 5.64 3.25 32.77
C THR A 132 7.13 3.20 33.02
N MET A 133 7.94 2.93 31.99
CA MET A 133 9.40 2.91 32.09
C MET A 133 9.93 4.34 32.24
N ASP A 134 11.05 4.48 32.96
CA ASP A 134 11.76 5.75 33.03
C ASP A 134 12.15 6.24 31.62
N LYS A 135 11.94 7.52 31.34
CA LYS A 135 12.12 8.10 30.00
C LYS A 135 13.56 7.95 29.50
N TYR A 136 14.55 8.05 30.39
CA TYR A 136 15.94 7.90 30.03
C TYR A 136 16.26 6.43 29.68
N GLN A 137 15.76 5.47 30.45
CA GLN A 137 15.86 4.04 30.11
C GLN A 137 15.17 3.70 28.79
N LEU A 138 13.97 4.26 28.56
CA LEU A 138 13.23 4.10 27.31
C LEU A 138 13.98 4.71 26.12
N GLY A 139 14.65 5.84 26.33
CA GLY A 139 15.53 6.49 25.35
C GLY A 139 16.68 5.59 24.91
N ILE A 140 17.40 5.00 25.86
CA ILE A 140 18.50 4.06 25.59
C ILE A 140 17.99 2.84 24.81
N LEU A 141 16.87 2.27 25.24
CA LEU A 141 16.25 1.11 24.59
C LEU A 141 15.86 1.43 23.14
N LEU A 142 15.21 2.57 22.91
CA LEU A 142 14.77 3.00 21.59
C LEU A 142 15.96 3.26 20.67
N GLU A 143 17.00 3.94 21.16
CA GLU A 143 18.21 4.21 20.40
C GLU A 143 18.94 2.91 20.01
N GLY A 144 19.04 1.96 20.95
CA GLY A 144 19.60 0.63 20.69
C GLY A 144 18.81 -0.14 19.63
N THR A 145 17.48 -0.11 19.74
CA THR A 145 16.56 -0.77 18.79
C THR A 145 16.67 -0.18 17.39
N ILE A 146 16.76 1.16 17.27
CA ILE A 146 16.98 1.84 16.00
C ILE A 146 18.33 1.45 15.39
N LYS A 147 19.41 1.43 16.19
CA LYS A 147 20.74 1.00 15.74
C LYS A 147 20.75 -0.45 15.27
N ASP A 148 20.03 -1.33 15.96
CA ASP A 148 19.86 -2.73 15.55
C ASP A 148 19.06 -2.84 14.24
N ALA A 149 17.97 -2.08 14.09
CA ALA A 149 17.17 -2.05 12.87
C ALA A 149 18.00 -1.58 11.66
N ILE A 150 18.78 -0.50 11.81
CA ILE A 150 19.70 -0.02 10.77
C ILE A 150 20.73 -1.10 10.41
N ARG A 151 21.32 -1.78 11.42
CA ARG A 151 22.26 -2.88 11.17
C ARG A 151 21.64 -4.04 10.40
N ARG A 152 20.36 -4.35 10.64
CA ARG A 152 19.63 -5.40 9.91
C ARG A 152 19.30 -4.98 8.48
N ILE A 153 18.84 -3.75 8.27
CA ILE A 153 18.59 -3.18 6.94
C ILE A 153 19.88 -3.17 6.10
N ARG A 154 21.02 -2.82 6.69
CA ARG A 154 22.34 -2.90 6.03
C ARG A 154 22.73 -4.31 5.59
N ARG A 155 22.31 -5.35 6.31
CA ARG A 155 22.60 -6.75 5.99
C ARG A 155 21.61 -7.34 4.97
N ASN A 156 20.37 -6.85 4.97
CA ASN A 156 19.34 -7.27 4.04
C ASN A 156 18.40 -6.10 3.74
N TYR A 157 18.58 -5.48 2.57
CA TYR A 157 17.77 -4.36 2.12
C TYR A 157 16.29 -4.72 1.95
N LYS A 158 15.95 -6.02 1.77
CA LYS A 158 14.56 -6.49 1.68
C LYS A 158 13.82 -6.49 3.03
N THR A 159 14.51 -6.20 4.13
CA THR A 159 13.90 -6.18 5.48
C THR A 159 13.10 -4.90 5.74
N ALA A 160 13.33 -3.84 4.95
CA ALA A 160 12.47 -2.66 4.98
C ALA A 160 11.22 -2.92 4.13
N VAL A 161 10.04 -2.68 4.69
CA VAL A 161 8.77 -2.75 3.96
C VAL A 161 8.41 -1.33 3.48
N PRO A 162 8.45 -1.08 2.17
CA PRO A 162 8.03 0.19 1.62
C PRO A 162 6.52 0.34 1.76
N GLN A 163 6.10 1.49 2.28
CA GLN A 163 4.72 1.92 2.45
C GLN A 163 4.53 3.20 1.64
N TYR A 164 3.52 3.23 0.79
CA TYR A 164 3.15 4.43 0.02
C TYR A 164 2.02 5.17 0.73
N TYR A 165 2.21 6.46 1.00
CA TYR A 165 1.18 7.32 1.60
C TYR A 165 1.30 8.74 1.04
N ASP A 166 0.21 9.23 0.43
CA ASP A 166 0.06 10.63 -0.01
C ASP A 166 1.23 11.16 -0.85
N GLY A 167 1.52 10.48 -1.97
CA GLY A 167 2.60 10.88 -2.88
C GLY A 167 4.02 10.57 -2.37
N ARG A 168 4.18 10.05 -1.15
CA ARG A 168 5.49 9.81 -0.54
C ARG A 168 5.70 8.35 -0.18
N LEU A 169 6.93 7.89 -0.41
CA LEU A 169 7.43 6.61 0.07
C LEU A 169 7.91 6.73 1.51
N GLN A 170 7.46 5.80 2.33
CA GLN A 170 7.86 5.60 3.72
C GLN A 170 8.35 4.17 3.90
N PHE A 171 9.16 3.90 4.91
CA PHE A 171 9.60 2.55 5.23
C PHE A 171 9.14 2.16 6.63
N SER A 172 8.60 0.95 6.73
CA SER A 172 8.19 0.31 7.98
C SER A 172 8.99 -0.97 8.20
N TYR A 173 9.23 -1.34 9.45
CA TYR A 173 10.00 -2.54 9.81
C TYR A 173 9.05 -3.63 10.33
N LEU A 174 9.05 -4.81 9.72
CA LEU A 174 8.30 -5.98 10.23
C LEU A 174 9.20 -6.80 11.18
N TYR A 175 8.69 -7.10 12.38
CA TYR A 175 9.19 -8.22 13.17
C TYR A 175 8.69 -9.51 12.51
N ALA A 176 9.62 -10.36 12.08
CA ALA A 176 9.37 -11.78 11.80
C ALA A 176 9.61 -12.58 13.09
#